data_AF-A0AAN9TA61-F1
#
_entry.id   AF-A0AAN9TA61-F1
#
_cell.length_a   1.000
_cell.length_b   1.000
_cell.length_c   1.000
_cell.angle_alpha   90.00
_cell.angle_beta   90.00
_cell.angle_gamma   90.00
#
_symmetry.space_group_name_H-M   'P 1'
#
loop_
_entity.id
_entity.type
_entity.pdbx_description
1 polymer ?
#
loop_
_entity_poly.entity_id
_entity_poly.type
_entity_poly.pdbx_seq_one_letter_code
_entity_poly.pdbx_strand_id
1 'polypeptide(L)'
;MNLLCLTRFPERVLAPVYVTVPTTTATATSREYSPLDIFRSNKAQNFAIEGRNLKFSFTTRQTQDAPVLRDCSIRIPCGQFWMLLGPNGCGKSTLLKILAGLLTPTSGTVYVNEPKSFVFQNPDHQVVMPTVDADVAFGLGKINFTNDEVRSRVSRALHAVGLSDYMKRSVQTLSGGQKQRVAIAGALAEACKVLLLDELTTFLDETDQVGVIKAVRNSVDTSTEVTALWVTHRLEELHYADGAIYMEDGKVVMHGDAASIRSFIESRQSAYINQINS
;
A
#
# COMPACT_ATOMS: atom_id res chain seq x y z
N MET A 1 -6.67 -24.22 -3.24
CA MET A 1 -5.46 -23.59 -3.80
C MET A 1 -5.44 -22.16 -3.28
N ASN A 2 -4.66 -21.90 -2.22
CA ASN A 2 -4.75 -20.67 -1.44
C ASN A 2 -4.23 -19.46 -2.23
N LEU A 3 -4.96 -18.34 -2.17
CA LEU A 3 -4.62 -17.04 -2.74
C LEU A 3 -3.22 -16.53 -2.29
N LEU A 4 -2.69 -17.10 -1.21
CA LEU A 4 -1.38 -16.82 -0.61
C LEU A 4 -0.16 -17.10 -1.51
N CYS A 5 -0.29 -17.99 -2.49
CA CYS A 5 0.82 -18.36 -3.36
C CYS A 5 0.99 -17.43 -4.58
N LEU A 6 -0.07 -16.69 -4.96
CA LEU A 6 -0.12 -15.93 -6.22
C LEU A 6 0.59 -14.57 -6.18
N THR A 7 0.87 -14.00 -5.00
CA THR A 7 1.64 -12.75 -4.91
C THR A 7 3.15 -12.97 -4.77
N ARG A 8 3.60 -14.22 -4.55
CA ARG A 8 5.02 -14.54 -4.35
C ARG A 8 5.62 -15.52 -5.37
N PHE A 9 4.89 -15.95 -6.41
CA PHE A 9 5.39 -16.68 -7.59
C PHE A 9 4.72 -16.16 -8.88
N PRO A 10 5.31 -16.34 -10.08
CA PRO A 10 5.33 -15.30 -11.11
C PRO A 10 4.09 -15.26 -12.02
N GLU A 11 3.69 -14.03 -12.38
CA GLU A 11 3.50 -13.72 -13.80
C GLU A 11 4.68 -12.89 -14.28
N ARG A 12 5.02 -13.09 -15.55
CA ARG A 12 6.22 -12.62 -16.27
C ARG A 12 6.63 -11.19 -15.91
N VAL A 13 7.94 -10.97 -15.87
CA VAL A 13 8.55 -9.63 -16.04
C VAL A 13 8.01 -9.05 -17.35
N LEU A 14 6.95 -8.25 -17.25
CA LEU A 14 6.55 -7.35 -18.31
C LEU A 14 7.21 -6.01 -17.97
N ALA A 15 7.95 -5.49 -18.94
CA ALA A 15 8.35 -4.08 -19.00
C ALA A 15 7.15 -3.18 -18.65
N PRO A 16 7.37 -1.94 -18.15
CA PRO A 16 6.28 -1.02 -17.83
C PRO A 16 5.24 -1.02 -18.97
N VAL A 17 4.05 -1.55 -18.68
CA VAL A 17 2.97 -1.60 -19.66
C VAL A 17 2.38 -0.19 -19.69
N TYR A 18 2.90 0.64 -20.59
CA TYR A 18 2.17 1.83 -21.02
C TYR A 18 0.96 1.35 -21.83
N VAL A 19 -0.19 1.18 -21.16
CA VAL A 19 -1.46 0.98 -21.88
C VAL A 19 -1.92 2.36 -22.36
N THR A 20 -1.43 2.77 -23.53
CA THR A 20 -2.03 3.88 -24.27
C THR A 20 -3.30 3.37 -24.95
N VAL A 21 -4.45 3.82 -24.47
CA VAL A 21 -5.73 3.66 -25.19
C VAL A 21 -5.74 4.70 -26.32
N PRO A 22 -6.05 4.33 -27.58
CA PRO A 22 -5.99 5.28 -28.68
C PRO A 22 -7.06 6.37 -28.52
N THR A 23 -6.63 7.61 -28.36
CA THR A 23 -7.46 8.79 -28.59
C THR A 23 -7.43 9.13 -30.07
N THR A 24 -8.62 9.18 -30.67
CA THR A 24 -8.86 9.50 -32.06
C THR A 24 -8.41 10.93 -32.38
N THR A 25 -7.48 11.05 -33.34
CA THR A 25 -7.19 12.18 -34.25
C THR A 25 -7.35 13.62 -33.77
N ALA A 26 -6.22 14.32 -33.61
CA ALA A 26 -6.04 15.69 -34.10
C ALA A 26 -4.55 15.94 -34.44
N THR A 27 -4.32 16.61 -35.56
CA THR A 27 -3.08 16.73 -36.33
C THR A 27 -2.07 17.76 -35.82
N ALA A 28 -0.79 17.38 -35.87
CA ALA A 28 0.42 18.17 -36.13
C ALA A 28 0.87 19.27 -35.16
N THR A 29 2.01 19.04 -34.47
CA THR A 29 3.33 19.57 -34.89
C THR A 29 4.42 18.96 -34.01
N SER A 30 5.31 18.19 -34.62
CA SER A 30 6.37 17.41 -33.98
C SER A 30 7.57 18.30 -33.63
N ARG A 31 7.80 18.52 -32.33
CA ARG A 31 9.15 18.70 -31.80
C ARG A 31 9.47 17.43 -31.01
N GLU A 32 10.42 16.66 -31.53
CA GLU A 32 10.98 15.50 -30.83
C GLU A 32 11.68 15.99 -29.57
N TYR A 33 11.05 15.79 -28.42
CA TYR A 33 11.71 15.94 -27.13
C TYR A 33 12.44 14.63 -26.81
N SER A 34 13.75 14.74 -26.55
CA SER A 34 14.55 13.61 -26.07
C SER A 34 13.97 13.08 -24.76
N PRO A 35 13.95 11.75 -24.53
CA PRO A 35 13.52 11.18 -23.25
C PRO A 35 14.23 11.79 -22.04
N LEU A 36 15.44 12.32 -22.22
CA LEU A 36 16.24 12.96 -21.17
C LEU A 36 15.78 14.40 -20.84
N ASP A 37 15.06 15.07 -21.73
CA ASP A 37 14.55 16.44 -21.51
C ASP A 37 13.29 16.46 -20.65
N ILE A 38 12.56 15.33 -20.58
CA ILE A 38 11.44 15.13 -19.64
C ILE A 38 11.96 15.01 -18.20
N PHE A 39 13.17 14.48 -18.00
CA PHE A 39 13.75 14.29 -16.66
C PHE A 39 14.30 15.57 -16.00
N ARG A 40 14.44 16.68 -16.74
CA ARG A 40 15.13 17.88 -16.23
C ARG A 40 14.23 19.07 -15.88
N SER A 41 12.91 19.02 -16.09
CA SER A 41 12.04 20.20 -15.89
C SER A 41 11.13 20.19 -14.66
N ASN A 42 11.14 19.17 -13.79
CA ASN A 42 10.32 19.19 -12.58
C ASN A 42 11.11 18.84 -11.31
N LYS A 43 11.63 19.88 -10.65
CA LYS A 43 11.86 19.90 -9.20
C LYS A 43 10.52 20.02 -8.44
N ALA A 44 9.44 19.47 -9.01
CA ALA A 44 8.04 19.63 -8.60
C ALA A 44 7.48 18.25 -8.23
N GLN A 45 7.30 18.04 -6.92
CA GLN A 45 6.62 16.91 -6.26
C GLN A 45 6.77 15.53 -6.92
N ASN A 46 7.80 14.79 -6.51
CA ASN A 46 7.98 13.40 -6.91
C ASN A 46 6.94 12.52 -6.15
N PHE A 47 5.98 11.93 -6.86
CA PHE A 47 4.96 11.05 -6.27
C PHE A 47 5.41 9.59 -6.34
N ALA A 48 5.24 8.83 -5.26
CA ALA A 48 5.48 7.39 -5.25
C ALA A 48 4.25 6.58 -5.67
N ILE A 49 3.06 7.14 -5.50
CA ILE A 49 1.80 6.55 -5.96
C ILE A 49 0.99 7.65 -6.64
N GLU A 50 0.51 7.37 -7.86
CA GLU A 50 -0.45 8.21 -8.56
C GLU A 50 -1.52 7.34 -9.24
N GLY A 51 -2.79 7.59 -8.91
CA GLY A 51 -3.94 7.04 -9.61
C GLY A 51 -4.75 8.19 -10.21
N ARG A 52 -5.09 8.13 -11.50
CA ARG A 52 -5.93 9.15 -12.16
C ARG A 52 -7.19 8.52 -12.73
N ASN A 53 -8.33 9.07 -12.31
CA ASN A 53 -9.66 8.72 -12.80
C ASN A 53 -9.97 7.21 -12.77
N LEU A 54 -9.56 6.54 -11.70
CA LEU A 54 -9.69 5.11 -11.55
C LEU A 54 -11.15 4.71 -11.40
N LYS A 55 -11.58 3.77 -12.25
CA LYS A 55 -12.89 3.13 -12.19
C LYS A 55 -12.72 1.62 -12.14
N PHE A 56 -13.60 0.95 -11.40
CA PHE A 56 -13.59 -0.50 -11.30
C PHE A 56 -14.99 -1.02 -10.99
N SER A 57 -15.41 -2.04 -11.72
CA SER A 57 -16.66 -2.76 -11.51
C SER A 57 -16.39 -4.26 -11.46
N PHE A 58 -17.07 -4.98 -10.56
CA PHE A 58 -17.10 -6.45 -10.63
C PHE A 58 -18.16 -6.89 -11.63
N THR A 59 -17.78 -7.77 -12.55
CA THR A 59 -18.74 -8.46 -13.41
C THR A 59 -19.34 -9.63 -12.64
N THR A 60 -20.64 -9.55 -12.35
CA THR A 60 -21.37 -10.63 -11.67
C THR A 60 -21.85 -11.67 -12.69
N ARG A 61 -22.12 -12.91 -12.23
CA ARG A 61 -22.67 -14.00 -13.07
C ARG A 61 -23.99 -13.65 -13.76
N GLN A 62 -24.68 -12.61 -13.29
CA GLN A 62 -25.95 -12.13 -13.85
C GLN A 62 -25.79 -10.93 -14.79
N THR A 63 -24.59 -10.68 -15.33
CA THR A 63 -24.32 -9.62 -16.34
C THR A 63 -24.62 -8.19 -15.88
N GLN A 64 -24.78 -7.95 -14.57
CA GLN A 64 -24.78 -6.59 -14.01
C GLN A 64 -23.38 -6.27 -13.49
N ASP A 65 -22.80 -5.19 -14.02
CA ASP A 65 -21.61 -4.57 -13.47
C ASP A 65 -21.96 -3.91 -12.13
N ALA A 66 -21.28 -4.34 -11.07
CA ALA A 66 -21.40 -3.73 -9.75
C ALA A 66 -20.24 -2.72 -9.57
N PRO A 67 -20.48 -1.40 -9.74
CA PRO A 67 -19.42 -0.40 -9.67
C PRO A 67 -18.93 -0.23 -8.23
N VAL A 68 -17.62 -0.41 -8.03
CA VAL A 68 -16.96 -0.25 -6.75
C VAL A 68 -16.15 1.04 -6.69
N LEU A 69 -15.44 1.39 -7.76
CA LEU A 69 -14.74 2.67 -7.90
C LEU A 69 -15.33 3.45 -9.06
N ARG A 70 -15.67 4.72 -8.83
CA ARG A 70 -16.51 5.52 -9.73
C ARG A 70 -15.80 6.71 -10.36
N ASP A 71 -14.72 7.20 -9.75
CA ASP A 71 -13.77 8.19 -10.31
C ASP A 71 -12.71 8.53 -9.24
N CYS A 72 -11.83 7.58 -8.91
CA CYS A 72 -10.84 7.77 -7.85
C CYS A 72 -9.55 8.35 -8.40
N SER A 73 -9.17 9.55 -7.94
CA SER A 73 -7.84 10.12 -8.19
C SER A 73 -7.08 10.28 -6.87
N ILE A 74 -5.86 9.74 -6.82
CA ILE A 74 -5.01 9.75 -5.62
C ILE A 74 -3.58 10.10 -5.97
N ARG A 75 -2.88 10.75 -5.03
CA ARG A 75 -1.45 11.07 -5.14
C ARG A 75 -0.81 10.97 -3.76
N ILE A 76 0.31 10.27 -3.67
CA ILE A 76 1.08 10.12 -2.43
C ILE A 76 2.53 10.49 -2.72
N PRO A 77 3.10 11.51 -2.04
CA PRO A 77 4.50 11.89 -2.20
C PRO A 77 5.46 10.77 -1.82
N CYS A 78 6.64 10.76 -2.45
CA CYS A 78 7.71 9.85 -2.05
C CYS A 78 8.14 10.07 -0.59
N GLY A 79 8.47 8.99 0.10
CA GLY A 79 9.04 9.04 1.45
C GLY A 79 8.04 9.41 2.55
N GLN A 80 6.73 9.29 2.27
CA GLN A 80 5.67 9.63 3.24
C GLN A 80 4.84 8.40 3.62
N PHE A 81 4.30 8.45 4.83
CA PHE A 81 3.34 7.51 5.36
C PHE A 81 1.94 8.10 5.30
N TRP A 82 1.12 7.56 4.40
CA TRP A 82 -0.25 8.02 4.17
C TRP A 82 -1.28 6.98 4.55
N MET A 83 -2.46 7.45 4.95
CA MET A 83 -3.61 6.59 5.21
C MET A 83 -4.70 6.73 4.14
N LEU A 84 -5.38 5.62 3.86
CA LEU A 84 -6.60 5.57 3.08
C LEU A 84 -7.76 5.22 4.02
N LEU A 85 -8.57 6.23 4.33
CA LEU A 85 -9.68 6.19 5.28
C LEU A 85 -11.03 6.17 4.56
N GLY A 86 -12.07 5.73 5.28
CA GLY A 86 -13.44 5.72 4.76
C GLY A 86 -14.29 4.62 5.40
N PRO A 87 -15.63 4.66 5.23
CA PRO A 87 -16.53 3.63 5.73
C PRO A 87 -16.24 2.23 5.18
N ASN A 88 -16.78 1.20 5.83
CA ASN A 88 -16.70 -0.17 5.31
C ASN A 88 -17.48 -0.27 3.99
N GLY A 89 -16.94 -1.02 3.03
CA GLY A 89 -17.57 -1.19 1.72
C GLY A 89 -17.37 -0.05 0.71
N CYS A 90 -16.72 1.07 1.07
CA CYS A 90 -16.54 2.20 0.13
C CYS A 90 -15.48 1.96 -0.97
N GLY A 91 -14.79 0.81 -0.96
CA GLY A 91 -13.84 0.42 -2.02
C GLY A 91 -12.35 0.57 -1.69
N LYS A 92 -11.97 0.86 -0.43
CA LYS A 92 -10.56 1.05 -0.01
C LYS A 92 -9.64 -0.12 -0.40
N SER A 93 -9.98 -1.34 0.01
CA SER A 93 -9.17 -2.52 -0.32
C SER A 93 -9.18 -2.85 -1.82
N THR A 94 -10.25 -2.49 -2.55
CA THR A 94 -10.28 -2.61 -4.02
C THR A 94 -9.30 -1.63 -4.67
N LEU A 95 -9.28 -0.38 -4.22
CA LEU A 95 -8.29 0.60 -4.66
C LEU A 95 -6.88 0.14 -4.33
N LEU A 96 -6.62 -0.32 -3.10
CA LEU A 96 -5.31 -0.81 -2.70
C LEU A 96 -4.84 -2.00 -3.56
N LYS A 97 -5.74 -2.94 -3.89
CA LYS A 97 -5.44 -4.06 -4.80
C LYS A 97 -5.13 -3.61 -6.22
N ILE A 98 -5.78 -2.56 -6.72
CA ILE A 98 -5.45 -1.95 -8.01
C ILE A 98 -4.03 -1.35 -7.99
N LEU A 99 -3.68 -0.62 -6.93
CA LEU A 99 -2.33 -0.06 -6.76
C LEU A 99 -1.27 -1.17 -6.64
N ALA A 100 -1.63 -2.28 -6.03
CA ALA A 100 -0.78 -3.46 -5.93
C ALA A 100 -0.61 -4.23 -7.25
N GLY A 101 -1.40 -3.91 -8.28
CA GLY A 101 -1.44 -4.66 -9.53
C GLY A 101 -2.17 -6.00 -9.43
N LEU A 102 -2.92 -6.24 -8.36
CA LEU A 102 -3.72 -7.45 -8.15
C LEU A 102 -5.09 -7.39 -8.85
N LEU A 103 -5.52 -6.18 -9.21
CA LEU A 103 -6.73 -5.91 -10.00
C LEU A 103 -6.40 -4.89 -11.09
N THR A 104 -6.92 -5.12 -12.29
CA THR A 104 -6.82 -4.15 -13.38
C THR A 104 -8.01 -3.19 -13.31
N PRO A 105 -7.81 -1.87 -13.31
CA PRO A 105 -8.91 -0.92 -13.34
C PRO A 105 -9.67 -1.03 -14.67
N THR A 106 -10.98 -0.82 -14.64
CA THR A 106 -11.81 -0.73 -15.85
C THR A 106 -11.49 0.53 -16.67
N SER A 107 -11.07 1.60 -16.00
CA SER A 107 -10.63 2.86 -16.63
C SER A 107 -9.69 3.63 -15.70
N GLY A 108 -8.95 4.58 -16.26
CA GLY A 108 -7.98 5.40 -15.56
C GLY A 108 -6.54 4.89 -15.70
N THR A 109 -5.60 5.56 -15.03
CA THR A 109 -4.17 5.22 -15.07
C THR A 109 -3.60 5.07 -13.66
N VAL A 110 -2.72 4.11 -13.49
CA VAL A 110 -2.06 3.79 -12.21
C VAL A 110 -0.55 3.86 -12.42
N TYR A 111 0.13 4.56 -11.53
CA TYR A 111 1.56 4.59 -11.37
C TYR A 111 1.91 4.32 -9.90
N VAL A 112 2.82 3.38 -9.67
CA VAL A 112 3.35 3.06 -8.35
C VAL A 112 4.84 2.77 -8.50
N ASN A 113 5.67 3.36 -7.64
CA ASN A 113 7.11 3.12 -7.61
C ASN A 113 7.43 1.64 -7.37
N GLU A 114 8.42 1.13 -8.09
CA GLU A 114 8.91 -0.25 -7.97
C GLU A 114 10.27 -0.32 -7.25
N PRO A 115 10.54 -1.38 -6.46
CA PRO A 115 9.63 -2.50 -6.18
C PRO A 115 8.51 -2.12 -5.21
N LYS A 116 7.29 -2.62 -5.41
CA LYS A 116 6.18 -2.50 -4.44
C LYS A 116 5.88 -3.82 -3.75
N SER A 117 5.44 -3.74 -2.49
CA SER A 117 5.03 -4.91 -1.70
C SER A 117 3.65 -4.69 -1.09
N PHE A 118 2.88 -5.77 -1.01
CA PHE A 118 1.55 -5.78 -0.41
C PHE A 118 1.55 -6.63 0.86
N VAL A 119 1.11 -6.05 1.97
CA VAL A 119 0.96 -6.72 3.26
C VAL A 119 -0.52 -6.85 3.58
N PHE A 120 -0.97 -8.09 3.77
CA PHE A 120 -2.37 -8.41 4.00
C PHE A 120 -2.78 -8.14 5.46
N GLN A 121 -4.10 -8.11 5.66
CA GLN A 121 -4.74 -7.91 6.95
C GLN A 121 -4.45 -9.00 7.98
N ASN A 122 -4.46 -10.28 7.55
CA ASN A 122 -4.31 -11.39 8.48
C ASN A 122 -2.84 -11.83 8.58
N PRO A 123 -2.19 -11.68 9.75
CA PRO A 123 -0.80 -12.09 9.95
C PRO A 123 -0.60 -13.61 9.82
N ASP A 124 -1.54 -14.43 10.31
CA ASP A 124 -1.42 -15.89 10.34
C ASP A 124 -1.39 -16.50 8.94
N HIS A 125 -1.95 -15.80 7.97
CA HIS A 125 -1.96 -16.24 6.59
C HIS A 125 -0.62 -15.96 5.91
N GLN A 126 0.17 -14.98 6.37
CA GLN A 126 1.33 -14.47 5.64
C GLN A 126 2.67 -15.12 6.00
N VAL A 127 2.79 -15.57 7.25
CA VAL A 127 4.04 -16.16 7.74
C VAL A 127 3.99 -17.67 7.52
N VAL A 128 4.94 -18.20 6.75
CA VAL A 128 4.91 -19.57 6.21
C VAL A 128 6.14 -20.39 6.58
N MET A 129 7.25 -19.75 6.96
CA MET A 129 8.47 -20.45 7.32
C MET A 129 8.52 -20.81 8.82
N PRO A 130 9.32 -21.82 9.22
CA PRO A 130 9.41 -22.22 10.61
C PRO A 130 9.99 -21.14 11.54
N THR A 131 10.99 -20.40 11.08
CA THR A 131 11.70 -19.38 11.86
C THR A 131 11.57 -18.00 11.24
N VAL A 132 11.68 -16.97 12.07
CA VAL A 132 11.53 -15.56 11.67
C VAL A 132 12.51 -15.17 10.56
N ASP A 133 13.78 -15.51 10.70
CA ASP A 133 14.80 -15.21 9.68
C ASP A 133 14.52 -15.91 8.35
N ALA A 134 14.09 -17.17 8.38
CA ALA A 134 13.73 -17.91 7.20
C ALA A 134 12.51 -17.27 6.50
N ASP A 135 11.53 -16.79 7.26
CA ASP A 135 10.34 -16.14 6.68
C ASP A 135 10.68 -14.81 6.01
N VAL A 136 11.46 -13.96 6.69
CA VAL A 136 11.94 -12.69 6.14
C VAL A 136 12.84 -12.93 4.91
N ALA A 137 13.67 -13.97 4.93
CA ALA A 137 14.52 -14.34 3.80
C ALA A 137 13.76 -14.98 2.63
N PHE A 138 12.52 -15.44 2.82
CA PHE A 138 11.79 -16.23 1.82
C PHE A 138 11.65 -15.51 0.48
N GLY A 139 11.36 -14.21 0.52
CA GLY A 139 11.24 -13.36 -0.67
C GLY A 139 12.54 -13.16 -1.46
N LEU A 140 13.69 -13.31 -0.78
CA LEU A 140 15.02 -13.03 -1.34
C LEU A 140 15.55 -14.15 -2.23
N GLY A 141 15.01 -15.37 -2.12
CA GLY A 141 15.46 -16.52 -2.91
C GLY A 141 15.28 -16.38 -4.42
N LYS A 142 14.59 -15.33 -4.87
CA LYS A 142 14.38 -14.99 -6.30
C LYS A 142 15.55 -14.22 -6.92
N ILE A 143 16.44 -13.70 -6.09
CA ILE A 143 17.55 -12.84 -6.51
C ILE A 143 18.85 -13.57 -6.16
N ASN A 144 19.85 -13.48 -7.05
CA ASN A 144 21.17 -14.09 -6.83
C ASN A 144 21.97 -13.30 -5.78
N PHE A 145 21.52 -13.35 -4.52
CA PHE A 145 22.25 -12.81 -3.39
C PHE A 145 23.17 -13.87 -2.78
N THR A 146 24.32 -13.42 -2.29
CA THR A 146 25.17 -14.21 -1.41
C THR A 146 24.51 -14.42 -0.05
N ASN A 147 24.94 -15.42 0.71
CA ASN A 147 24.42 -15.68 2.05
C ASN A 147 24.63 -14.48 3.00
N ASP A 148 25.73 -13.76 2.87
CA ASP A 148 26.01 -12.57 3.70
C ASP A 148 25.11 -11.39 3.32
N GLU A 149 24.79 -11.23 2.04
CA GLU A 149 23.83 -10.26 1.56
C GLU A 149 22.40 -10.54 2.05
N VAL A 150 21.98 -11.80 2.04
CA VAL A 150 20.69 -12.23 2.60
C VAL A 150 20.67 -11.93 4.11
N ARG A 151 21.70 -12.35 4.85
CA ARG A 151 21.80 -12.12 6.29
C ARG A 151 21.75 -10.63 6.63
N SER A 152 22.47 -9.79 5.89
CA SER A 152 22.49 -8.34 6.07
C SER A 152 21.11 -7.72 5.85
N ARG A 153 20.41 -8.10 4.78
CA ARG A 153 19.05 -7.61 4.48
C ARG A 153 18.05 -8.03 5.56
N VAL A 154 18.06 -9.30 5.95
CA VAL A 154 17.18 -9.83 7.02
C VAL A 154 17.43 -9.10 8.32
N SER A 155 18.70 -8.93 8.72
CA SER A 155 19.06 -8.24 9.96
C SER A 155 18.59 -6.78 9.95
N ARG A 156 18.80 -6.04 8.85
CA ARG A 156 18.33 -4.66 8.71
C ARG A 156 16.81 -4.55 8.77
N ALA A 157 16.11 -5.44 8.09
CA ALA A 157 14.65 -5.44 8.06
C ALA A 157 14.06 -5.74 9.45
N LEU A 158 14.59 -6.75 10.16
CA LEU A 158 14.18 -7.06 11.52
C LEU A 158 14.47 -5.93 12.51
N HIS A 159 15.59 -5.24 12.34
CA HIS A 159 15.91 -4.06 13.13
C HIS A 159 14.89 -2.94 12.91
N ALA A 160 14.52 -2.64 11.66
CA ALA A 160 13.55 -1.59 11.33
C ALA A 160 12.17 -1.81 11.98
N VAL A 161 11.77 -3.07 12.17
CA VAL A 161 10.49 -3.42 12.81
C VAL A 161 10.61 -3.77 14.31
N GLY A 162 11.81 -3.61 14.90
CA GLY A 162 12.04 -3.88 16.32
C GLY A 162 11.92 -5.37 16.71
N LEU A 163 12.42 -6.27 15.86
CA LEU A 163 12.40 -7.73 16.05
C LEU A 163 13.80 -8.37 15.95
N SER A 164 14.88 -7.61 16.16
CA SER A 164 16.26 -8.14 16.09
C SER A 164 16.47 -9.40 16.95
N ASP A 165 15.96 -9.41 18.19
CA ASP A 165 16.13 -10.53 19.13
C ASP A 165 15.25 -11.75 18.81
N TYR A 166 14.37 -11.64 17.82
CA TYR A 166 13.41 -12.67 17.43
C TYR A 166 13.90 -13.49 16.24
N MET A 167 15.05 -13.15 15.66
CA MET A 167 15.58 -13.70 14.41
C MET A 167 15.49 -15.24 14.32
N LYS A 168 15.82 -15.96 15.41
CA LYS A 168 15.82 -17.43 15.45
C LYS A 168 14.59 -18.05 16.10
N ARG A 169 13.61 -17.24 16.53
CA ARG A 169 12.38 -17.76 17.15
C ARG A 169 11.51 -18.46 16.12
N SER A 170 10.75 -19.43 16.61
CA SER A 170 9.67 -20.05 15.83
C SER A 170 8.58 -19.01 15.56
N VAL A 171 8.10 -18.95 14.32
CA VAL A 171 7.00 -18.08 13.92
C VAL A 171 5.71 -18.40 14.69
N GLN A 172 5.52 -19.68 15.04
CA GLN A 172 4.31 -20.14 15.71
C GLN A 172 4.17 -19.60 17.13
N THR A 173 5.26 -19.16 17.76
CA THR A 173 5.25 -18.62 19.13
C THR A 173 5.06 -17.11 19.17
N LEU A 174 4.95 -16.46 18.02
CA LEU A 174 4.78 -15.01 17.91
C LEU A 174 3.33 -14.58 18.16
N SER A 175 3.16 -13.40 18.77
CA SER A 175 1.86 -12.71 18.82
C SER A 175 1.41 -12.30 17.40
N GLY A 176 0.13 -11.94 17.26
CA GLY A 176 -0.41 -11.41 16.00
C GLY A 176 0.36 -10.18 15.51
N GLY A 177 0.65 -9.22 16.41
CA GLY A 177 1.40 -8.01 16.05
C GLY A 177 2.85 -8.29 15.71
N GLN A 178 3.47 -9.29 16.35
CA GLN A 178 4.81 -9.74 15.99
C GLN A 178 4.83 -10.39 14.59
N LYS A 179 3.87 -11.26 14.27
CA LYS A 179 3.73 -11.84 12.91
C LYS A 179 3.51 -10.77 11.84
N GLN A 180 2.71 -9.74 12.14
CA GLN A 180 2.49 -8.62 11.23
C GLN A 180 3.79 -7.85 10.96
N ARG A 181 4.60 -7.62 12.00
CA ARG A 181 5.93 -7.00 11.87
C ARG A 181 6.91 -7.88 11.10
N VAL A 182 6.84 -9.21 11.21
CA VAL A 182 7.61 -10.14 10.36
C VAL A 182 7.21 -9.99 8.89
N ALA A 183 5.91 -9.88 8.58
CA ALA A 183 5.44 -9.67 7.20
C ALA A 183 5.96 -8.34 6.61
N ILE A 184 5.96 -7.26 7.40
CA ILE A 184 6.55 -5.97 7.02
C ILE A 184 8.06 -6.11 6.80
N ALA A 185 8.78 -6.81 7.69
CA ALA A 185 10.21 -7.06 7.53
C ALA A 185 10.53 -7.83 6.25
N GLY A 186 9.73 -8.82 5.87
CA GLY A 186 9.88 -9.52 4.59
C GLY A 186 9.82 -8.57 3.39
N ALA A 187 8.83 -7.67 3.36
CA ALA A 187 8.71 -6.65 2.32
C ALA A 187 9.92 -5.70 2.27
N LEU A 188 10.40 -5.26 3.43
CA LEU A 188 11.58 -4.39 3.53
C LEU A 188 12.87 -5.09 3.09
N ALA A 189 13.01 -6.39 3.41
CA ALA A 189 14.17 -7.18 3.00
C ALA A 189 14.27 -7.25 1.46
N GLU A 190 13.12 -7.33 0.77
CA GLU A 190 13.01 -7.27 -0.70
C GLU A 190 13.31 -5.86 -1.29
N ALA A 191 13.68 -4.89 -0.44
CA ALA A 191 14.01 -3.51 -0.82
C ALA A 191 12.86 -2.78 -1.53
N CYS A 192 11.62 -2.96 -1.04
CA CYS A 192 10.46 -2.25 -1.56
C CYS A 192 10.59 -0.72 -1.37
N LYS A 193 10.19 0.04 -2.39
CA LYS A 193 10.01 1.49 -2.33
C LYS A 193 8.59 1.89 -1.92
N VAL A 194 7.62 0.99 -2.11
CA VAL A 194 6.23 1.22 -1.73
C VAL A 194 5.70 0.04 -0.92
N LEU A 195 5.19 0.34 0.27
CA LEU A 195 4.45 -0.57 1.14
C LEU A 195 2.95 -0.28 1.03
N LEU A 196 2.19 -1.24 0.53
CA LEU A 196 0.74 -1.20 0.47
C LEU A 196 0.19 -2.10 1.58
N LEU A 197 -0.53 -1.51 2.54
CA LEU A 197 -0.89 -2.16 3.79
C LEU A 197 -2.42 -2.21 3.92
N ASP A 198 -3.01 -3.40 4.05
CA ASP A 198 -4.47 -3.59 4.15
C ASP A 198 -4.84 -3.92 5.60
N GLU A 199 -5.43 -2.98 6.35
CA GLU A 199 -6.05 -3.20 7.67
C GLU A 199 -5.18 -3.95 8.72
N LEU A 200 -3.88 -3.62 8.83
CA LEU A 200 -2.93 -4.38 9.64
C LEU A 200 -3.27 -4.51 11.15
N THR A 201 -4.12 -3.64 11.69
CA THR A 201 -4.43 -3.53 13.12
C THR A 201 -5.75 -4.18 13.53
N THR A 202 -6.57 -4.66 12.57
CA THR A 202 -7.94 -5.09 12.84
C THR A 202 -8.04 -6.25 13.85
N PHE A 203 -7.07 -7.15 13.88
CA PHE A 203 -7.07 -8.34 14.75
C PHE A 203 -6.13 -8.27 15.95
N LEU A 204 -5.63 -7.08 16.29
CA LEU A 204 -4.59 -6.88 17.29
C LEU A 204 -5.15 -6.18 18.54
N ASP A 205 -4.56 -6.44 19.70
CA ASP A 205 -4.76 -5.59 20.87
C ASP A 205 -4.06 -4.23 20.71
N GLU A 206 -4.44 -3.24 21.50
CA GLU A 206 -3.93 -1.86 21.39
C GLU A 206 -2.39 -1.76 21.47
N THR A 207 -1.75 -2.60 22.28
CA THR A 207 -0.29 -2.58 22.42
C THR A 207 0.38 -3.09 21.16
N ASP A 208 -0.11 -4.21 20.61
CA ASP A 208 0.38 -4.78 19.36
C ASP A 208 0.08 -3.86 18.16
N GLN A 209 -1.06 -3.17 18.15
CA GLN A 209 -1.39 -2.16 17.13
C GLN A 209 -0.34 -1.06 17.10
N VAL A 210 -0.09 -0.40 18.23
CA VAL A 210 0.91 0.67 18.32
C VAL A 210 2.29 0.18 17.89
N GLY A 211 2.66 -1.06 18.25
CA GLY A 211 3.91 -1.69 17.82
C GLY A 211 4.03 -1.82 16.29
N VAL A 212 2.96 -2.26 15.62
CA VAL A 212 2.90 -2.39 14.16
C VAL A 212 2.99 -1.02 13.48
N ILE A 213 2.24 -0.03 13.96
CA ILE A 213 2.24 1.31 13.38
C ILE A 213 3.61 1.95 13.49
N LYS A 214 4.24 1.86 14.66
CA LYS A 214 5.61 2.35 14.87
C LYS A 214 6.61 1.65 13.98
N ALA A 215 6.46 0.34 13.73
CA ALA A 215 7.33 -0.38 12.80
C ALA A 215 7.22 0.18 11.38
N VAL A 216 6.01 0.46 10.88
CA VAL A 216 5.82 1.09 9.56
C VAL A 216 6.42 2.50 9.55
N ARG A 217 6.11 3.32 10.56
CA ARG A 217 6.62 4.69 10.68
C ARG A 217 8.15 4.72 10.69
N ASN A 218 8.78 3.89 11.52
CA ASN A 218 10.24 3.78 11.60
C ASN A 218 10.85 3.37 10.26
N SER A 219 10.17 2.51 9.50
CA SER A 219 10.65 2.05 8.19
C SER A 219 10.66 3.18 7.15
N VAL A 220 9.69 4.08 7.22
CA VAL A 220 9.62 5.31 6.39
C VAL A 220 10.63 6.35 6.89
N ASP A 221 10.74 6.57 8.20
CA ASP A 221 11.64 7.60 8.76
C ASP A 221 13.13 7.25 8.58
N THR A 222 13.48 5.96 8.68
CA THR A 222 14.87 5.50 8.52
C THR A 222 15.30 5.48 7.06
N SER A 223 14.35 5.50 6.12
CA SER A 223 14.61 5.45 4.69
C SER A 223 13.69 6.40 3.95
N THR A 224 14.24 7.51 3.48
CA THR A 224 13.52 8.45 2.60
C THR A 224 13.10 7.82 1.26
N GLU A 225 13.50 6.57 1.00
CA GLU A 225 13.13 5.81 -0.19
C GLU A 225 11.83 5.00 -0.04
N VAL A 226 11.38 4.74 1.20
CA VAL A 226 10.18 3.94 1.46
C VAL A 226 8.98 4.86 1.62
N THR A 227 7.93 4.59 0.84
CA THR A 227 6.61 5.21 0.97
C THR A 227 5.63 4.16 1.45
N ALA A 228 4.72 4.52 2.38
CA ALA A 228 3.71 3.59 2.87
C ALA A 228 2.30 4.15 2.64
N LEU A 229 1.40 3.32 2.11
CA LEU A 229 -0.03 3.58 2.07
C LEU A 229 -0.75 2.52 2.90
N TRP A 230 -1.49 2.96 3.91
CA TRP A 230 -2.21 2.07 4.80
C TRP A 230 -3.72 2.30 4.76
N VAL A 231 -4.46 1.26 4.39
CA VAL A 231 -5.91 1.21 4.50
C VAL A 231 -6.31 0.91 5.94
N THR A 232 -7.10 1.80 6.52
CA THR A 232 -7.72 1.62 7.84
C THR A 232 -9.05 2.38 7.87
N HIS A 233 -9.89 2.08 8.84
CA HIS A 233 -11.09 2.86 9.15
C HIS A 233 -11.00 3.55 10.52
N ARG A 234 -9.85 3.43 11.20
CA ARG A 234 -9.62 3.92 12.56
C ARG A 234 -8.99 5.31 12.54
N LEU A 235 -9.72 6.29 13.07
CA LEU A 235 -9.29 7.68 13.08
C LEU A 235 -8.23 7.96 14.14
N GLU A 236 -8.15 7.13 15.18
CA GLU A 236 -7.12 7.26 16.22
C GLU A 236 -5.72 6.99 15.66
N GLU A 237 -5.59 6.27 14.55
CA GLU A 237 -4.29 5.95 13.97
C GLU A 237 -3.71 7.11 13.13
N LEU A 238 -4.56 8.10 12.79
CA LEU A 238 -4.23 9.18 11.86
C LEU A 238 -3.07 10.09 12.32
N HIS A 239 -2.81 10.19 13.64
CA HIS A 239 -1.69 11.01 14.14
C HIS A 239 -0.30 10.44 13.82
N TYR A 240 -0.22 9.20 13.34
CA TYR A 240 1.06 8.62 12.89
C TYR A 240 1.38 8.92 11.41
N ALA A 241 0.41 9.40 10.64
CA ALA A 241 0.53 9.61 9.20
C ALA A 241 0.93 11.06 8.86
N ASP A 242 1.67 11.23 7.77
CA ASP A 242 1.99 12.54 7.21
C ASP A 242 0.78 13.16 6.49
N GLY A 243 -0.13 12.32 6.00
CA GLY A 243 -1.35 12.73 5.31
C GLY A 243 -2.34 11.59 5.17
N ALA A 244 -3.54 11.91 4.70
CA ALA A 244 -4.57 10.92 4.46
C ALA A 244 -5.50 11.29 3.30
N ILE A 245 -6.16 10.25 2.83
CA ILE A 245 -7.16 10.27 1.78
C ILE A 245 -8.43 9.73 2.39
N TYR A 246 -9.55 10.43 2.22
CA TYR A 246 -10.84 9.96 2.67
C TYR A 246 -11.73 9.56 1.48
N MET A 247 -12.28 8.35 1.54
CA MET A 247 -13.13 7.75 0.51
C MET A 247 -14.54 7.47 1.00
N GLU A 248 -15.51 7.72 0.13
CA GLU A 248 -16.91 7.33 0.28
C GLU A 248 -17.48 6.92 -1.08
N ASP A 249 -18.37 5.92 -1.10
CA ASP A 249 -19.14 5.51 -2.28
C ASP A 249 -18.32 5.32 -3.57
N GLY A 250 -17.11 4.77 -3.43
CA GLY A 250 -16.21 4.51 -4.55
C GLY A 250 -15.55 5.76 -5.13
N LYS A 251 -15.49 6.86 -4.37
CA LYS A 251 -14.85 8.12 -4.76
C LYS A 251 -13.91 8.60 -3.68
N VAL A 252 -12.91 9.36 -4.11
CA VAL A 252 -12.08 10.13 -3.19
C VAL A 252 -12.77 11.45 -2.92
N VAL A 253 -13.07 11.72 -1.64
CA VAL A 253 -13.79 12.90 -1.20
C VAL A 253 -12.82 13.99 -0.78
N MET A 254 -11.71 13.61 -0.12
CA MET A 254 -10.73 14.56 0.38
C MET A 254 -9.32 13.99 0.39
N HIS A 255 -8.35 14.88 0.17
CA HIS A 255 -6.91 14.69 0.37
C HIS A 255 -6.41 15.79 1.31
N GLY A 256 -5.51 15.48 2.22
CA GLY A 256 -4.91 16.50 3.08
C GLY A 256 -3.98 15.94 4.13
N ASP A 257 -3.42 16.84 4.93
CA ASP A 257 -2.72 16.47 6.16
C ASP A 257 -3.67 15.80 7.17
N ALA A 258 -3.08 15.13 8.16
CA ALA A 258 -3.81 14.40 9.19
C ALA A 258 -4.82 15.28 9.98
N ALA A 259 -4.50 16.55 10.25
CA ALA A 259 -5.37 17.43 11.03
C ALA A 259 -6.58 17.88 10.21
N SER A 260 -6.35 18.26 8.95
CA SER A 260 -7.39 18.64 7.99
C SER A 260 -8.38 17.50 7.75
N ILE A 261 -7.88 16.27 7.56
CA ILE A 261 -8.73 15.08 7.37
C ILE A 261 -9.51 14.74 8.64
N ARG A 262 -8.87 14.82 9.82
CA ARG A 262 -9.56 14.61 11.11
C ARG A 262 -10.74 15.57 11.27
N SER A 263 -10.49 16.87 11.11
CA SER A 263 -11.52 17.91 11.23
C SER A 263 -12.67 17.69 10.24
N PHE A 264 -12.36 17.31 9.00
CA PHE A 264 -13.37 16.99 8.00
C PHE A 264 -14.26 15.83 8.44
N ILE A 265 -13.68 14.72 8.90
CA ILE A 265 -14.45 13.53 9.30
C ILE A 265 -15.29 13.80 10.55
N GLU A 266 -14.75 14.50 11.54
CA GLU A 266 -15.47 14.89 12.77
C GLU A 266 -16.66 15.81 12.47
N SER A 267 -16.49 16.76 11.54
CA SER A 267 -17.58 17.65 11.11
C SER A 267 -18.72 16.89 10.44
N ARG A 268 -18.38 15.88 9.62
CA ARG A 268 -19.35 14.98 8.96
C ARG A 268 -20.10 14.12 9.95
N GLN A 269 -19.39 13.48 10.88
CA GLN A 269 -20.01 12.66 11.93
C GLN A 269 -20.98 13.48 12.79
N SER A 270 -20.59 14.70 13.16
CA SER A 270 -21.45 15.62 13.92
C SER A 270 -22.73 15.98 13.16
N ALA A 271 -22.62 16.24 11.84
CA ALA A 271 -23.78 16.52 11.01
C ALA A 271 -24.75 15.32 10.91
N TYR A 272 -24.23 14.09 10.80
CA TYR A 272 -25.05 12.88 10.82
C TYR A 272 -25.77 12.68 12.16
N ILE A 273 -25.07 12.85 13.29
CA ILE A 273 -25.67 12.71 14.62
C ILE A 273 -26.80 13.74 14.81
N ASN A 274 -26.58 14.98 14.38
CA ASN A 274 -27.60 16.03 14.47
C ASN A 274 -28.82 15.75 13.60
N GLN A 275 -28.65 15.14 12.42
CA GLN A 275 -29.76 14.74 11.56
C GLN A 275 -30.58 13.57 12.11
N ILE A 276 -29.96 12.65 12.85
CA ILE A 276 -30.68 11.52 13.49
C ILE A 276 -31.47 11.99 14.71
N ASN A 277 -30.98 13.00 15.41
CA ASN A 277 -31.59 13.54 16.63
C ASN A 277 -32.61 14.67 16.38
N SER A 278 -32.85 15.03 15.12
CA SER A 278 -33.86 16.03 14.69
C SER A 278 -35.09 15.34 14.10
#